data_AF-A0A7Y8MJ03-F1
#
_entry.id   AF-A0A7Y8MJ03-F1
#
_cell.length_a   1.000
_cell.length_b   1.000
_cell.length_c   1.000
_cell.angle_alpha   90.00
_cell.angle_beta   90.00
_cell.angle_gamma   90.00
#
_symmetry.space_group_name_H-M   'P 1'
#
loop_
_entity.id
_entity.type
_entity.pdbx_description
1 polymer ?
#
loop_
_entity_poly.entity_id
_entity_poly.type
_entity_poly.pdbx_seq_one_letter_code
_entity_poly.pdbx_strand_id
1 'polypeptide(L)'
;MHMFKVAKGEYGWTVKLGDALIAPCRSQLAAVEQAQRMAEALRRNGQAVAIIIEQDPEAQRLAAPAIAARGYVWASRRELRAQ
;
A
#
# COMPACT_ATOMS: atom_id res chain seq x y z
N MET A 1 -6.64 14.78 0.18
CA MET A 1 -6.50 13.38 -0.24
C MET A 1 -5.46 12.72 0.65
N HIS A 2 -5.79 11.61 1.31
CA HIS A 2 -4.82 10.87 2.15
C HIS A 2 -4.06 9.85 1.30
N MET A 3 -2.77 9.67 1.57
CA MET A 3 -1.92 8.76 0.81
C MET A 3 -1.12 7.88 1.74
N PHE A 4 -1.43 6.58 1.72
CA PHE A 4 -0.62 5.59 2.39
C PHE A 4 0.49 5.12 1.47
N LYS A 5 1.73 5.13 1.95
CA LYS A 5 2.88 4.57 1.25
C LYS A 5 3.34 3.31 1.95
N VAL A 6 3.33 2.20 1.24
CA VAL A 6 3.92 0.93 1.67
C VAL A 6 5.32 0.83 1.10
N ALA A 7 6.32 0.85 1.96
CA ALA A 7 7.74 0.94 1.59
C ALA A 7 8.57 -0.13 2.28
N LYS A 8 9.57 -0.67 1.58
CA LYS A 8 10.61 -1.54 2.18
C LYS A 8 11.64 -0.64 2.86
N GLY A 9 11.79 -0.79 4.18
CA GLY A 9 12.82 -0.16 4.99
C GLY A 9 13.89 -1.16 5.40
N GLU A 10 14.90 -0.68 6.12
CA GLU A 10 16.07 -1.46 6.54
C GLU A 10 15.73 -2.72 7.34
N TYR A 11 14.61 -2.69 8.09
CA TYR A 11 14.20 -3.76 9.00
C TYR A 11 12.92 -4.49 8.56
N GLY A 12 12.42 -4.25 7.34
CA GLY A 12 11.20 -4.88 6.86
C GLY A 12 10.32 -3.92 6.07
N TRP A 13 9.00 -4.04 6.22
CA TRP A 13 8.02 -3.21 5.52
C TRP A 13 7.47 -2.12 6.43
N THR A 14 7.08 -1.00 5.87
CA THR A 14 6.52 0.12 6.64
C THR A 14 5.34 0.72 5.92
N VAL A 15 4.33 1.14 6.69
CA VAL A 15 3.22 1.97 6.21
C VAL A 15 3.49 3.40 6.67
N LYS A 16 3.47 4.34 5.72
CA LYS A 16 3.58 5.78 5.96
C LYS A 16 2.30 6.48 5.54
N LEU A 17 1.96 7.58 6.20
CA LEU A 17 0.91 8.51 5.77
C LEU A 17 1.58 9.87 5.58
N GLY A 18 1.77 10.28 4.31
CA GLY A 18 2.73 11.35 4.02
C GLY A 18 4.14 10.96 4.46
N ASP A 19 4.80 11.81 5.26
CA ASP A 19 6.14 11.53 5.83
C ASP A 19 6.11 10.81 7.17
N ALA A 20 4.94 10.69 7.80
CA ALA A 20 4.81 10.04 9.10
C ALA A 20 4.83 8.51 8.96
N LEU A 21 5.73 7.86 9.70
CA LEU A 21 5.72 6.41 9.85
C LEU A 21 4.56 6.02 10.77
N ILE A 22 3.65 5.22 10.25
CA ILE A 22 2.48 4.75 11.01
C ILE A 22 2.79 3.43 11.70
N ALA A 23 3.32 2.46 10.94
CA ALA A 23 3.53 1.11 11.44
C ALA A 23 4.71 0.43 10.74
N PRO A 24 5.64 -0.16 11.50
CA PRO A 24 6.53 -1.19 10.97
C PRO A 24 5.77 -2.51 10.81
N CYS A 25 6.09 -3.27 9.78
CA CYS A 25 5.44 -4.52 9.39
C CYS A 25 6.50 -5.54 8.99
N ARG A 26 6.29 -6.80 9.37
CA ARG A 26 7.25 -7.88 9.10
C ARG A 26 7.22 -8.38 7.65
N SER A 27 6.15 -8.09 6.91
CA SER A 27 5.98 -8.49 5.51
C SER A 27 5.25 -7.42 4.69
N GLN A 28 5.42 -7.47 3.37
CA GLN A 28 4.71 -6.57 2.45
C GLN A 28 3.20 -6.75 2.57
N LEU A 29 2.74 -8.00 2.63
CA LEU A 29 1.33 -8.32 2.74
C LEU A 29 0.72 -7.71 4.00
N ALA A 30 1.39 -7.82 5.15
CA ALA A 30 0.93 -7.20 6.40
C ALA A 30 0.88 -5.67 6.29
N ALA A 31 1.85 -5.05 5.62
CA ALA A 31 1.85 -3.61 5.39
C ALA A 31 0.71 -3.17 4.45
N VAL A 32 0.43 -3.93 3.41
CA VAL A 32 -0.69 -3.68 2.49
C VAL A 32 -2.03 -3.84 3.20
N GLU A 33 -2.24 -4.92 3.95
CA GLU A 33 -3.45 -5.15 4.75
C GLU A 33 -3.66 -4.03 5.77
N GLN A 34 -2.59 -3.58 6.42
CA GLN A 34 -2.66 -2.48 7.38
C GLN A 34 -3.04 -1.15 6.69
N ALA A 35 -2.40 -0.82 5.57
CA ALA A 35 -2.73 0.35 4.78
C ALA A 35 -4.19 0.31 4.28
N GLN A 36 -4.70 -0.88 3.94
CA GLN A 36 -6.08 -1.08 3.51
C GLN A 36 -7.08 -0.87 4.64
N ARG A 37 -6.87 -1.49 5.81
CA ARG A 37 -7.75 -1.28 6.97
C ARG A 37 -7.85 0.19 7.35
N MET A 38 -6.74 0.91 7.29
CA MET A 38 -6.72 2.35 7.52
C MET A 38 -7.42 3.14 6.41
N ALA A 39 -7.20 2.78 5.14
CA ALA A 39 -7.87 3.40 4.01
C ALA A 39 -9.38 3.21 4.05
N GLU A 40 -9.87 2.02 4.42
CA GLU A 40 -11.29 1.74 4.61
C GLU A 40 -11.89 2.58 5.73
N ALA A 41 -11.19 2.73 6.86
CA ALA A 41 -11.64 3.57 7.96
C ALA A 41 -11.82 5.04 7.52
N LEU A 42 -10.86 5.59 6.76
CA LEU A 42 -10.96 6.95 6.22
C LEU A 42 -12.03 7.07 5.12
N ARG A 43 -12.18 6.06 4.26
CA ARG A 43 -13.24 6.02 3.23
C ARG A 43 -14.64 6.01 3.83
N ARG A 44 -14.86 5.28 4.93
CA ARG A 44 -16.12 5.30 5.66
C ARG A 44 -16.48 6.69 6.20
N ASN A 45 -15.48 7.55 6.40
CA ASN A 45 -15.66 8.94 6.79
C ASN A 45 -15.75 9.91 5.60
N GLY A 46 -15.96 9.40 4.38
CA GLY A 46 -16.08 10.20 3.15
C GLY A 46 -14.74 10.77 2.65
N GLN A 47 -13.60 10.30 3.18
CA GLN A 47 -12.30 10.81 2.78
C GLN A 47 -11.73 10.03 1.59
N ALA A 48 -11.21 10.76 0.60
CA ALA A 48 -10.49 10.16 -0.52
C ALA A 48 -9.10 9.66 -0.08
N VAL A 49 -8.81 8.38 -0.35
CA VAL A 49 -7.57 7.71 0.04
C VAL A 49 -6.95 6.93 -1.11
N ALA A 50 -5.64 7.13 -1.32
CA ALA A 50 -4.79 6.35 -2.20
C ALA A 50 -3.80 5.49 -1.39
N ILE A 51 -3.48 4.31 -1.91
CA ILE A 51 -2.41 3.44 -1.38
C ILE A 51 -1.37 3.29 -2.49
N ILE A 52 -0.12 3.62 -2.20
CA ILE A 52 1.03 3.47 -3.09
C ILE A 52 1.94 2.41 -2.49
N ILE A 53 2.23 1.38 -3.27
CA ILE A 53 3.19 0.34 -2.91
C ILE A 53 4.47 0.64 -3.69
N GLU A 54 5.59 0.84 -2.99
CA GLU A 54 6.88 0.89 -3.65
C GLU A 54 7.15 -0.46 -4.31
N GLN A 55 7.50 -0.42 -5.60
CA GLN A 55 7.77 -1.60 -6.39
C GLN A 55 9.09 -2.23 -5.92
N ASP A 56 8.97 -3.19 -5.02
CA ASP A 56 10.00 -4.21 -4.80
C ASP A 56 9.66 -5.41 -5.69
N PRO A 57 10.44 -5.71 -6.74
CA PRO A 57 10.13 -6.78 -7.71
C PRO A 57 9.98 -8.16 -7.05
N GLU A 58 10.75 -8.40 -5.99
CA GLU A 58 10.71 -9.64 -5.20
C GLU A 58 9.38 -9.76 -4.44
N ALA A 59 8.98 -8.68 -3.78
CA ALA A 59 7.74 -8.65 -3.03
C ALA A 59 6.51 -8.69 -3.95
N GLN A 60 6.60 -8.07 -5.13
CA GLN A 60 5.58 -8.18 -6.16
C GLN A 60 5.38 -9.63 -6.63
N ARG A 61 6.45 -10.43 -6.79
CA ARG A 61 6.31 -11.88 -7.06
C ARG A 61 5.64 -12.63 -5.93
N LEU A 62 6.03 -12.36 -4.68
CA LEU A 62 5.52 -13.08 -3.50
C LEU A 62 4.07 -12.70 -3.16
N ALA A 63 3.69 -11.44 -3.40
CA ALA A 63 2.38 -10.90 -3.08
C ALA A 63 1.38 -11.00 -4.24
N ALA A 64 1.83 -11.10 -5.50
CA ALA A 64 0.98 -11.18 -6.68
C ALA A 64 -0.19 -12.19 -6.55
N PRO A 65 0.03 -13.46 -6.16
CA PRO A 65 -1.08 -14.42 -6.05
C PRO A 65 -2.07 -14.06 -4.92
N ALA A 66 -1.58 -13.59 -3.77
CA ALA A 66 -2.41 -13.22 -2.62
C ALA A 66 -3.18 -11.89 -2.83
N ILE A 67 -2.60 -10.96 -3.58
CA ILE A 67 -3.19 -9.65 -3.91
C ILE A 67 -4.17 -9.77 -5.07
N ALA A 68 -3.88 -10.58 -6.10
CA ALA A 68 -4.80 -10.86 -7.19
C ALA A 68 -6.05 -11.63 -6.70
N ALA A 69 -5.87 -12.60 -5.80
CA ALA A 69 -6.99 -13.32 -5.17
C ALA A 69 -7.94 -12.42 -4.38
N ARG A 70 -7.50 -11.22 -4.00
CA ARG A 70 -8.30 -10.21 -3.27
C ARG A 70 -8.83 -9.08 -4.17
N GLY A 71 -8.69 -9.19 -5.50
CA GLY A 71 -9.30 -8.26 -6.45
C GLY A 71 -8.62 -6.89 -6.57
N TYR A 72 -7.36 -6.75 -6.16
CA TYR A 72 -6.64 -5.49 -6.26
C TYR A 72 -6.01 -5.31 -7.65
N VAL A 73 -6.27 -4.17 -8.30
CA VAL A 73 -5.63 -3.77 -9.56
C VAL A 73 -4.37 -2.97 -9.25
N TRP A 74 -3.24 -3.40 -9.83
CA TRP A 74 -1.99 -2.64 -9.81
C TRP A 74 -2.06 -1.50 -10.82
N ALA A 75 -1.69 -0.29 -10.40
CA ALA A 75 -1.39 0.81 -11.32
C ALA A 75 0.02 1.33 -11.00
N SER A 76 0.90 1.29 -12.00
CA SER A 76 2.20 1.95 -11.91
C SER A 76 2.03 3.47 -11.83
N ARG A 77 3.02 4.17 -11.27
CA ARG A 77 3.07 5.65 -11.26
C ARG A 77 2.89 6.27 -12.65
N ARG A 78 3.19 5.52 -13.70
CA ARG A 78 3.06 5.94 -15.10
C ARG A 78 1.61 5.87 -15.58
N GLU A 79 0.85 4.87 -15.11
CA GLU A 79 -0.58 4.69 -15.40
C GLU A 79 -1.45 5.68 -14.63
N LEU A 80 -1.02 6.14 -13.45
CA LEU A 80 -1.73 7.13 -12.66
C LEU A 80 -1.63 8.58 -13.18
N ARG A 81 -0.72 8.87 -14.12
CA ARG A 81 -0.57 10.21 -14.73
C ARG A 81 -1.32 10.37 -16.07
N ALA A 82 -1.94 9.29 -16.57
CA ALA A 82 -2.59 9.28 -17.88
C ALA A 82 -4.12 9.44 -17.81
N GLN A 83 -4.67 9.86 -16.66
CA GLN A 83 -6.09 10.15 -16.46
C GLN A 83 -6.33 11.63 -16.20
#